data_AF-A0A3B8JXF1-F1
#
_entry.id   AF-A0A3B8JXF1-F1
#
_cell.length_a   1.000
_cell.length_b   1.000
_cell.length_c   1.000
_cell.angle_alpha   90.00
_cell.angle_beta   90.00
_cell.angle_gamma   90.00
#
_symmetry.space_group_name_H-M   'P 1'
#
loop_
_entity.id
_entity.type
_entity.pdbx_description
1 polymer ?
#
loop_
_entity_poly.entity_id
_entity_poly.type
_entity_poly.pdbx_seq_one_letter_code
_entity_poly.pdbx_strand_id
1 'polypeptide(L)'
;MKKIVVLILCMLVVSLMLTGCSNSGKNDEVSFKAIVLENNQTHLLVEPEEGSSELSSADRIMVSVSEATLLDSHDKEITIGDIKSGDRVQIDYDGLIAESYPAQINGCSRIKVLQSLDEQDADDNDGFAQETQEIPFENGFYRPDFDSLPEEIAGWINYSLEIPCVQEKMHGGDRYVLITEGMKPSGGYEVKVEEVLKHPDRLEVKVKLTSPREGEPVDTVITCPFDLIIVEERELPLVFTDVDNPDRYFMGLLGLEEIDRPIVASSDWIKIFSPRPEEKIEGAISLAGIACVFEGNVSYELLTEDNNVLHRGFTTAAMGDWGYFEEEIPVPADYNGDRLILQLYSESGKDGSKMFIVDIPLYLP
;
A
#
# COMPACT_ATOMS: atom_id res chain seq x y z
N MET A 1 -23.99 -73.87 -23.92
CA MET A 1 -22.65 -73.79 -23.27
C MET A 1 -21.73 -72.74 -23.89
N LYS A 2 -21.73 -72.48 -25.20
CA LYS A 2 -20.87 -71.42 -25.80
C LYS A 2 -21.20 -69.98 -25.38
N LYS A 3 -22.46 -69.64 -25.09
CA LYS A 3 -22.87 -68.29 -24.66
C LYS A 3 -22.55 -67.96 -23.19
N ILE A 4 -22.52 -68.98 -22.32
CA ILE A 4 -22.14 -68.83 -20.90
C ILE A 4 -20.61 -68.70 -20.77
N VAL A 5 -19.85 -69.41 -21.60
CA VAL A 5 -18.39 -69.28 -21.65
C VAL A 5 -17.98 -67.88 -22.12
N VAL A 6 -18.69 -67.27 -23.08
CA VAL A 6 -18.41 -65.88 -23.51
C VAL A 6 -18.75 -64.87 -22.41
N LEU A 7 -19.82 -65.09 -21.64
CA LEU A 7 -20.22 -64.18 -20.56
C LEU A 7 -19.29 -64.26 -19.34
N ILE A 8 -18.77 -65.45 -19.01
CA ILE A 8 -17.74 -65.63 -17.98
C ILE A 8 -16.38 -65.10 -18.46
N LEU A 9 -16.05 -65.23 -19.75
CA LEU A 9 -14.82 -64.66 -20.32
C LEU A 9 -14.88 -63.12 -20.36
N CYS A 10 -16.02 -62.51 -20.66
CA CYS A 10 -16.20 -61.06 -20.59
C CYS A 10 -16.19 -60.53 -19.15
N MET A 11 -16.71 -61.28 -18.17
CA MET A 11 -16.65 -60.87 -16.76
C MET A 11 -15.24 -61.03 -16.15
N LEU A 12 -14.44 -61.99 -16.63
CA LEU A 12 -13.04 -62.17 -16.21
C LEU A 12 -12.09 -61.16 -16.85
N VAL A 13 -12.40 -60.67 -18.07
CA VAL A 13 -11.62 -59.61 -18.75
C VAL A 13 -11.92 -58.23 -18.15
N VAL A 14 -13.08 -58.03 -17.51
CA VAL A 14 -13.40 -56.81 -16.76
C VAL A 14 -12.79 -56.82 -15.34
N SER A 15 -12.49 -57.98 -14.77
CA SER A 15 -11.87 -58.09 -13.43
C SER A 15 -10.33 -58.03 -13.40
N LEU A 16 -9.67 -57.89 -14.56
CA LEU A 16 -8.20 -57.85 -14.69
C LEU A 16 -7.63 -56.46 -15.02
N MET A 17 -8.44 -55.40 -14.92
CA MET A 17 -8.02 -53.98 -15.07
C MET A 17 -7.96 -53.21 -13.74
N LEU A 18 -7.96 -53.91 -12.60
CA LEU A 18 -7.74 -53.32 -11.28
C LEU A 18 -6.45 -53.88 -10.64
N THR A 19 -5.35 -53.81 -11.37
CA THR A 19 -4.03 -53.66 -10.73
C THR A 19 -3.93 -52.22 -10.25
N GLY A 20 -4.41 -51.99 -9.04
CA GLY A 20 -4.01 -50.83 -8.25
C GLY A 20 -2.51 -50.94 -8.00
N CYS A 21 -1.73 -50.24 -8.82
CA CYS A 21 -0.42 -49.80 -8.38
C CYS A 21 -0.66 -48.97 -7.13
N SER A 22 -0.20 -49.46 -5.97
CA SER A 22 0.03 -48.61 -4.81
C SER A 22 1.20 -47.68 -5.15
N ASN A 23 0.95 -46.72 -6.02
CA ASN A 23 1.76 -45.52 -6.08
C ASN A 23 1.18 -44.67 -4.96
N SER A 24 1.85 -44.72 -3.81
CA SER A 24 1.72 -43.70 -2.78
C SER A 24 1.64 -42.34 -3.47
N GLY A 25 0.50 -41.67 -3.34
CA GLY A 25 0.19 -40.44 -4.04
C GLY A 25 1.34 -39.44 -3.90
N LYS A 26 2.12 -39.32 -4.96
CA LYS A 26 2.80 -38.07 -5.26
C LYS A 26 1.72 -37.25 -5.95
N ASN A 27 1.22 -36.22 -5.26
CA ASN A 27 0.64 -35.09 -5.96
C ASN A 27 1.70 -34.68 -7.00
N ASP A 28 1.31 -34.49 -8.25
CA ASP A 28 2.19 -33.93 -9.28
C ASP A 28 2.38 -32.44 -8.95
N GLU A 29 3.14 -32.19 -7.89
CA GLU A 29 3.57 -30.89 -7.42
C GLU A 29 4.43 -30.29 -8.53
N VAL A 30 3.96 -29.21 -9.12
CA VAL A 30 4.66 -28.47 -10.17
C VAL A 30 5.35 -27.26 -9.56
N SER A 31 6.42 -26.82 -10.21
CA SER A 31 7.27 -25.76 -9.69
C SER A 31 7.55 -24.72 -10.75
N PHE A 32 7.50 -23.45 -10.37
CA PHE A 32 7.95 -22.36 -11.23
C PHE A 32 8.82 -21.37 -10.47
N LYS A 33 9.57 -20.55 -11.23
CA LYS A 33 10.40 -19.50 -10.67
C LYS A 33 9.75 -18.16 -10.94
N ALA A 34 9.88 -17.26 -9.96
CA ALA A 34 9.26 -15.96 -10.02
C ALA A 34 10.06 -14.93 -9.22
N ILE A 35 9.81 -13.66 -9.52
CA ILE A 35 10.25 -12.54 -8.70
C ILE A 35 9.08 -12.15 -7.78
N VAL A 36 9.36 -11.97 -6.49
CA VAL A 36 8.37 -11.45 -5.55
C VAL A 36 8.17 -9.97 -5.82
N LEU A 37 6.94 -9.56 -6.14
CA LEU A 37 6.56 -8.16 -6.33
C LEU A 37 6.09 -7.52 -5.02
N GLU A 38 5.33 -8.26 -4.21
CA GLU A 38 4.76 -7.79 -2.95
C GLU A 38 4.61 -8.95 -1.96
N ASN A 39 4.79 -8.68 -0.66
CA ASN A 39 4.53 -9.62 0.42
C ASN A 39 3.52 -9.01 1.41
N ASN A 40 2.33 -9.60 1.50
CA ASN A 40 1.27 -9.15 2.41
C ASN A 40 1.06 -10.12 3.60
N GLN A 41 2.11 -10.86 3.98
CA GLN A 41 2.17 -11.88 5.04
C GLN A 41 1.35 -13.16 4.80
N THR A 42 0.23 -13.08 4.08
CA THR A 42 -0.67 -14.23 3.83
C THR A 42 -0.58 -14.73 2.39
N HIS A 43 -0.11 -13.87 1.49
CA HIS A 43 0.10 -14.14 0.07
C HIS A 43 1.35 -13.39 -0.41
N LEU A 44 2.02 -13.95 -1.42
CA LEU A 44 3.01 -13.25 -2.22
C LEU A 44 2.39 -12.89 -3.57
N LEU A 45 2.50 -11.63 -3.98
CA LEU A 45 2.30 -11.28 -5.38
C LEU A 45 3.62 -11.53 -6.11
N VAL A 46 3.60 -12.31 -7.17
CA VAL A 46 4.82 -12.69 -7.91
C VAL A 46 4.65 -12.54 -9.41
N GLU A 47 5.77 -12.33 -10.09
CA GLU A 47 5.88 -12.34 -11.55
C GLU A 47 6.67 -13.57 -12.01
N PRO A 48 6.05 -14.53 -12.73
CA PRO A 48 6.77 -15.70 -13.25
C PRO A 48 7.90 -15.32 -14.22
N GLU A 49 9.00 -16.07 -14.23
CA GLU A 49 10.11 -15.82 -15.15
C GLU A 49 9.72 -16.01 -16.63
N GLU A 50 10.43 -15.32 -17.54
CA GLU A 50 10.22 -15.49 -18.98
C GLU A 50 10.35 -16.97 -19.39
N GLY A 51 9.32 -17.49 -20.06
CA GLY A 51 9.24 -18.88 -20.49
C GLY A 51 8.58 -19.84 -19.50
N SER A 52 8.12 -19.35 -18.34
CA SER A 52 7.29 -20.14 -17.40
C SER A 52 5.93 -20.48 -18.00
N SER A 53 5.41 -21.68 -17.75
CA SER A 53 4.07 -22.09 -18.21
C SER A 53 2.96 -21.23 -17.61
N GLU A 54 3.20 -20.70 -16.42
CA GLU A 54 2.27 -19.92 -15.60
C GLU A 54 1.96 -18.56 -16.23
N LEU A 55 2.86 -18.05 -17.09
CA LEU A 55 2.62 -16.85 -17.91
C LEU A 55 1.46 -17.01 -18.89
N SER A 56 1.04 -18.24 -19.19
CA SER A 56 -0.16 -18.48 -19.99
C SER A 56 -1.46 -18.14 -19.25
N SER A 57 -1.42 -18.08 -17.91
CA SER A 57 -2.53 -17.64 -17.07
C SER A 57 -2.45 -16.13 -16.80
N ALA A 58 -1.35 -15.63 -16.21
CA ALA A 58 -1.13 -14.20 -15.98
C ALA A 58 0.35 -13.86 -15.76
N ASP A 59 0.71 -12.60 -16.00
CA ASP A 59 2.01 -12.01 -15.64
C ASP A 59 2.12 -11.70 -14.14
N ARG A 60 0.98 -11.52 -13.46
CA ARG A 60 0.89 -11.32 -12.01
C ARG A 60 0.09 -12.43 -11.36
N ILE A 61 0.70 -13.12 -10.40
CA ILE A 61 0.08 -14.25 -9.69
C ILE A 61 0.17 -14.04 -8.18
N MET A 62 -0.97 -14.12 -7.50
CA MET A 62 -1.06 -14.12 -6.04
C MET A 62 -0.98 -15.56 -5.52
N VAL A 63 0.04 -15.83 -4.71
CA VAL A 63 0.34 -17.17 -4.17
C VAL A 63 0.07 -17.17 -2.67
N SER A 64 -0.90 -17.97 -2.21
CA SER A 64 -1.16 -18.12 -0.78
C SER A 64 -0.03 -18.88 -0.09
N VAL A 65 0.45 -18.36 1.05
CA VAL A 65 1.60 -18.95 1.77
C VAL A 65 1.21 -19.63 3.08
N SER A 66 -0.08 -19.63 3.43
CA SER A 66 -0.58 -20.04 4.75
C SER A 66 -0.21 -21.46 5.17
N GLU A 67 -0.08 -22.37 4.20
CA GLU A 67 0.26 -23.79 4.42
C GLU A 67 1.61 -24.18 3.79
N ALA A 68 2.36 -23.20 3.27
CA ALA A 68 3.61 -23.44 2.56
C ALA A 68 4.80 -23.54 3.52
N THR A 69 5.72 -24.47 3.25
CA THR A 69 7.04 -24.49 3.89
C THR A 69 7.92 -23.42 3.25
N LEU A 70 8.49 -22.51 4.04
CA LEU A 70 9.33 -21.41 3.54
C LEU A 70 10.80 -21.70 3.85
N LEU A 71 11.65 -21.66 2.82
CA LEU A 71 13.08 -21.98 2.94
C LEU A 71 13.94 -20.85 2.35
N ASP A 72 15.10 -20.59 2.95
CA ASP A 72 16.15 -19.79 2.34
C ASP A 72 16.93 -20.58 1.27
N SER A 73 17.93 -19.94 0.65
CA SER A 73 18.81 -20.53 -0.37
C SER A 73 19.59 -21.75 0.14
N HIS A 74 19.83 -21.81 1.46
CA HIS A 74 20.57 -22.84 2.18
C HIS A 74 19.69 -23.96 2.77
N ASP A 75 18.41 -24.03 2.37
CA ASP A 75 17.42 -25.01 2.86
C ASP A 75 17.10 -24.90 4.36
N LYS A 76 17.32 -23.74 4.97
CA LYS A 76 16.89 -23.45 6.35
C LYS A 76 15.47 -22.88 6.34
N GLU A 77 14.65 -23.34 7.27
CA GLU A 77 13.29 -22.85 7.46
C GLU A 77 13.30 -21.38 7.92
N ILE A 78 12.52 -20.56 7.22
CA ILE A 78 12.38 -19.12 7.43
C ILE A 78 10.91 -18.76 7.66
N THR A 79 10.66 -17.52 8.03
CA THR A 79 9.30 -16.96 8.16
C THR A 79 8.94 -16.16 6.93
N ILE A 80 7.64 -15.90 6.73
CA ILE A 80 7.18 -15.08 5.61
C ILE A 80 7.77 -13.67 5.64
N GLY A 81 8.10 -13.13 6.82
CA GLY A 81 8.75 -11.83 6.95
C GLY A 81 10.19 -11.78 6.44
N ASP A 82 10.82 -12.94 6.21
CA ASP A 82 12.17 -13.03 5.66
C ASP A 82 12.19 -12.98 4.12
N ILE A 83 11.02 -13.16 3.46
CA ILE A 83 10.88 -13.08 2.00
C ILE A 83 10.52 -11.65 1.63
N LYS A 84 11.37 -10.97 0.87
CA LYS A 84 11.22 -9.56 0.52
C LYS A 84 10.79 -9.39 -0.94
N SER A 85 10.22 -8.23 -1.28
CA SER A 85 10.05 -7.86 -2.68
C SER A 85 11.42 -7.82 -3.38
N GLY A 86 11.47 -8.26 -4.62
CA GLY A 86 12.70 -8.46 -5.40
C GLY A 86 13.37 -9.82 -5.19
N ASP A 87 13.03 -10.57 -4.14
CA ASP A 87 13.59 -11.92 -3.96
C ASP A 87 13.16 -12.82 -5.10
N ARG A 88 14.13 -13.60 -5.58
CA ARG A 88 13.87 -14.63 -6.58
C ARG A 88 13.50 -15.92 -5.86
N VAL A 89 12.30 -16.43 -6.09
CA VAL A 89 11.77 -17.61 -5.43
C VAL A 89 11.48 -18.73 -6.41
N GLN A 90 11.55 -19.97 -5.93
CA GLN A 90 10.92 -21.13 -6.53
C GLN A 90 9.66 -21.47 -5.73
N ILE A 91 8.53 -21.63 -6.43
CA ILE A 91 7.22 -21.89 -5.85
C ILE A 91 6.77 -23.26 -6.31
N ASP A 92 6.54 -24.16 -5.37
CA ASP A 92 5.97 -25.47 -5.61
C ASP A 92 4.49 -25.47 -5.19
N TYR A 93 3.63 -26.01 -6.05
CA TYR A 93 2.18 -25.97 -5.87
C TYR A 93 1.47 -27.14 -6.57
N ASP A 94 0.18 -27.28 -6.31
CA ASP A 94 -0.66 -28.39 -6.77
C ASP A 94 -1.05 -28.38 -8.28
N GLY A 95 -0.55 -27.41 -9.04
CA GLY A 95 -0.84 -27.25 -10.46
C GLY A 95 -2.14 -26.53 -10.79
N LEU A 96 -2.92 -26.10 -9.79
CA LEU A 96 -4.16 -25.38 -10.00
C LEU A 96 -3.94 -23.86 -9.92
N ILE A 97 -4.25 -23.17 -11.01
CA ILE A 97 -4.27 -21.71 -11.09
C ILE A 97 -5.72 -21.26 -11.31
N ALA A 98 -6.22 -20.36 -10.46
CA ALA A 98 -7.51 -19.74 -10.64
C ALA A 98 -7.38 -18.53 -11.58
N GLU A 99 -7.95 -18.69 -12.78
CA GLU A 99 -7.91 -17.71 -13.87
C GLU A 99 -8.68 -16.43 -13.50
N SER A 100 -7.94 -15.44 -13.00
CA SER A 100 -8.38 -14.09 -12.60
C SER A 100 -7.20 -13.12 -12.79
N TYR A 101 -7.38 -11.83 -12.49
CA TYR A 101 -6.28 -10.86 -12.59
C TYR A 101 -6.17 -10.01 -11.32
N PRO A 102 -5.07 -10.12 -10.53
CA PRO A 102 -4.00 -11.14 -10.65
C PRO A 102 -4.53 -12.57 -10.56
N ALA A 103 -3.89 -13.53 -11.22
CA ALA A 103 -4.26 -14.95 -11.10
C ALA A 103 -3.94 -15.48 -9.70
N GLN A 104 -4.55 -16.57 -9.26
CA GLN A 104 -4.36 -17.05 -7.88
C GLN A 104 -3.91 -18.51 -7.80
N ILE A 105 -2.95 -18.77 -6.91
CA ILE A 105 -2.50 -20.11 -6.52
C ILE A 105 -2.77 -20.27 -5.03
N ASN A 106 -3.71 -21.16 -4.68
CA ASN A 106 -4.05 -21.44 -3.28
C ASN A 106 -3.35 -22.70 -2.76
N GLY A 107 -2.97 -23.63 -3.65
CA GLY A 107 -2.35 -24.91 -3.29
C GLY A 107 -0.83 -24.86 -3.24
N CYS A 108 -0.22 -23.78 -2.72
CA CYS A 108 1.23 -23.71 -2.56
C CYS A 108 1.69 -24.55 -1.36
N SER A 109 2.68 -25.41 -1.60
CA SER A 109 3.24 -26.34 -0.62
C SER A 109 4.62 -25.92 -0.16
N ARG A 110 5.40 -25.25 -1.00
CA ARG A 110 6.75 -24.78 -0.65
C ARG A 110 7.14 -23.53 -1.43
N ILE A 111 7.83 -22.62 -0.75
CA ILE A 111 8.52 -21.50 -1.38
C ILE A 111 9.99 -21.54 -0.93
N LYS A 112 10.91 -21.56 -1.89
CA LYS A 112 12.35 -21.50 -1.64
C LYS A 112 12.93 -20.23 -2.24
N VAL A 113 13.57 -19.40 -1.42
CA VAL A 113 14.37 -18.27 -1.90
C VAL A 113 15.60 -18.82 -2.61
N LEU A 114 15.77 -18.48 -3.89
CA LEU A 114 16.90 -18.92 -4.72
C LEU A 114 18.05 -17.91 -4.70
N GLN A 115 17.71 -16.64 -4.54
CA GLN A 115 18.63 -15.53 -4.44
C GLN A 115 17.94 -14.47 -3.57
N SER A 116 18.50 -14.22 -2.39
CA SER A 116 18.08 -13.13 -1.51
C SER A 116 18.88 -11.87 -1.83
N LEU A 117 18.28 -10.70 -1.71
CA LEU A 117 18.99 -9.41 -1.81
C LEU A 117 20.24 -9.34 -0.89
N ASP A 118 20.23 -10.08 0.22
CA ASP A 118 21.30 -10.05 1.24
C ASP A 118 22.53 -10.94 0.90
N GLU A 119 22.51 -11.76 -0.17
CA GLU A 119 23.58 -12.72 -0.51
C GLU A 119 24.56 -12.26 -1.61
N GLN A 120 24.43 -11.01 -2.09
CA GLN A 120 25.42 -10.41 -3.01
C GLN A 120 26.67 -9.82 -2.32
N ASP A 121 26.73 -9.82 -0.98
CA ASP A 121 27.79 -9.11 -0.22
C ASP A 121 28.79 -10.00 0.54
N ALA A 122 28.85 -11.32 0.28
CA ALA A 122 29.65 -12.22 1.12
C ALA A 122 30.42 -13.34 0.39
N ASP A 123 31.17 -13.04 -0.68
CA ASP A 123 32.51 -13.66 -0.87
C ASP A 123 33.28 -12.95 -1.99
N ASP A 124 34.11 -11.97 -1.62
CA ASP A 124 35.50 -11.87 -2.08
C ASP A 124 36.11 -10.58 -1.48
N ASN A 125 36.79 -10.77 -0.35
CA ASN A 125 37.69 -9.79 0.23
C ASN A 125 38.98 -9.74 -0.60
N ASP A 126 38.99 -8.91 -1.65
CA ASP A 126 40.22 -8.30 -2.14
C ASP A 126 39.95 -6.86 -2.56
N GLY A 127 40.32 -5.94 -1.65
CA GLY A 127 40.52 -4.51 -1.84
C GLY A 127 39.89 -3.84 -3.07
N PHE A 128 38.60 -3.56 -3.02
CA PHE A 128 38.01 -2.44 -3.75
C PHE A 128 37.39 -1.50 -2.74
N ALA A 129 37.88 -0.25 -2.72
CA ALA A 129 37.14 0.84 -2.13
C ALA A 129 35.73 0.78 -2.70
N GLN A 130 34.70 0.79 -1.85
CA GLN A 130 33.32 1.00 -2.29
C GLN A 130 33.34 2.30 -3.09
N GLU A 131 33.26 2.18 -4.43
CA GLU A 131 32.82 3.28 -5.26
C GLU A 131 31.39 3.55 -4.80
N THR A 132 31.23 4.56 -3.94
CA THR A 132 29.97 5.27 -3.81
C THR A 132 29.56 5.63 -5.23
N GLN A 133 28.58 4.93 -5.80
CA GLN A 133 27.96 5.39 -7.03
C GLN A 133 27.41 6.77 -6.72
N GLU A 134 28.07 7.80 -7.24
CA GLU A 134 27.62 9.18 -7.09
C GLU A 134 26.23 9.27 -7.73
N ILE A 135 25.24 9.65 -6.93
CA ILE A 135 23.87 9.86 -7.42
C ILE A 135 23.95 10.94 -8.52
N PRO A 136 23.50 10.65 -9.76
CA PRO A 136 23.59 11.59 -10.85
C PRO A 136 22.47 12.62 -10.74
N PHE A 137 22.72 13.70 -9.99
CA PHE A 137 21.77 14.80 -9.88
C PHE A 137 21.68 15.57 -11.21
N GLU A 138 20.51 15.53 -11.84
CA GLU A 138 20.18 16.30 -13.04
C GLU A 138 19.19 17.40 -12.67
N ASN A 139 19.42 18.63 -13.15
CA ASN A 139 18.61 19.80 -12.78
C ASN A 139 18.45 20.01 -11.26
N GLY A 140 19.44 19.60 -10.46
CA GLY A 140 19.47 19.78 -9.00
C GLY A 140 18.76 18.71 -8.18
N PHE A 141 18.26 17.64 -8.80
CA PHE A 141 17.63 16.51 -8.11
C PHE A 141 17.92 15.18 -8.82
N TYR A 142 17.61 14.08 -8.14
CA TYR A 142 17.64 12.74 -8.70
C TYR A 142 16.27 12.10 -8.49
N ARG A 143 15.74 11.42 -9.50
CA ARG A 143 14.49 10.68 -9.38
C ARG A 143 14.85 9.20 -9.17
N PRO A 144 14.61 8.65 -7.96
CA PRO A 144 14.89 7.24 -7.71
C PRO A 144 13.96 6.36 -8.54
N ASP A 145 14.39 5.12 -8.74
CA ASP A 145 13.51 4.08 -9.25
C ASP A 145 12.49 3.70 -8.16
N PHE A 146 11.20 3.79 -8.49
CA PHE A 146 10.12 3.59 -7.53
C PHE A 146 9.94 2.13 -7.14
N ASP A 147 10.33 1.20 -8.02
CA ASP A 147 10.22 -0.24 -7.77
C ASP A 147 11.31 -0.75 -6.80
N SER A 148 12.33 0.07 -6.52
CA SER A 148 13.47 -0.26 -5.65
C SER A 148 13.58 0.65 -4.43
N LEU A 149 12.50 1.34 -4.05
CA LEU A 149 12.49 2.20 -2.87
C LEU A 149 12.59 1.40 -1.56
N PRO A 150 13.25 1.96 -0.53
CA PRO A 150 13.16 1.42 0.82
C PRO A 150 11.70 1.33 1.28
N GLU A 151 11.34 0.26 2.00
CA GLU A 151 9.97 0.00 2.47
C GLU A 151 9.39 1.19 3.25
N GLU A 152 10.21 1.86 4.06
CA GLU A 152 9.82 3.05 4.83
C GLU A 152 9.41 4.22 3.91
N ILE A 153 10.14 4.44 2.81
CA ILE A 153 9.82 5.48 1.83
C ILE A 153 8.58 5.10 1.03
N ALA A 154 8.46 3.84 0.61
CA ALA A 154 7.27 3.35 -0.10
C ALA A 154 6.00 3.46 0.77
N GLY A 155 6.09 3.09 2.06
CA GLY A 155 5.01 3.24 3.02
C GLY A 155 4.59 4.69 3.20
N TRP A 156 5.56 5.59 3.42
CA TRP A 156 5.32 7.03 3.54
C TRP A 156 4.61 7.62 2.32
N ILE A 157 5.00 7.22 1.10
CA ILE A 157 4.30 7.61 -0.13
C ILE A 157 2.86 7.13 -0.08
N ASN A 158 2.65 5.83 0.15
CA ASN A 158 1.32 5.21 0.15
C ASN A 158 0.36 5.87 1.15
N TYR A 159 0.84 6.23 2.34
CA TYR A 159 0.02 6.90 3.35
C TYR A 159 -0.33 8.36 3.00
N SER A 160 0.41 8.95 2.06
CA SER A 160 0.29 10.37 1.68
C SER A 160 -0.55 10.61 0.42
N LEU A 161 -0.77 9.58 -0.40
CA LEU A 161 -1.37 9.71 -1.74
C LEU A 161 -2.78 10.35 -1.76
N GLU A 162 -3.56 10.21 -0.68
CA GLU A 162 -4.95 10.70 -0.67
C GLU A 162 -5.06 12.23 -0.58
N ILE A 163 -3.99 12.93 -0.19
CA ILE A 163 -4.01 14.37 0.04
C ILE A 163 -3.07 15.13 -0.89
N PRO A 164 -3.44 16.33 -1.35
CA PRO A 164 -2.47 17.24 -1.94
C PRO A 164 -1.54 17.74 -0.82
N CYS A 165 -0.24 17.43 -0.95
CA CYS A 165 0.73 17.77 0.08
C CYS A 165 2.16 17.77 -0.48
N VAL A 166 3.01 18.62 0.10
CA VAL A 166 4.46 18.55 -0.04
C VAL A 166 5.06 18.14 1.30
N GLN A 167 5.95 17.17 1.27
CA GLN A 167 6.61 16.63 2.45
C GLN A 167 8.08 16.34 2.16
N GLU A 168 8.89 16.26 3.21
CA GLU A 168 10.28 15.86 3.12
C GLU A 168 10.62 14.80 4.18
N LYS A 169 11.57 13.92 3.87
CA LYS A 169 12.00 12.86 4.78
C LYS A 169 13.48 12.54 4.57
N MET A 170 14.21 12.36 5.67
CA MET A 170 15.59 11.89 5.64
C MET A 170 15.62 10.37 5.79
N HIS A 171 16.24 9.66 4.85
CA HIS A 171 16.42 8.21 4.94
C HIS A 171 17.73 7.80 4.26
N GLY A 172 18.51 6.90 4.90
CA GLY A 172 19.80 6.47 4.34
C GLY A 172 20.85 7.58 4.16
N GLY A 173 20.63 8.74 4.81
CA GLY A 173 21.43 9.95 4.60
C GLY A 173 20.93 10.83 3.47
N ASP A 174 20.01 10.37 2.63
CA ASP A 174 19.43 11.13 1.53
C ASP A 174 18.16 11.87 1.95
N ARG A 175 17.92 13.02 1.33
CA ARG A 175 16.74 13.85 1.55
C ARG A 175 15.74 13.62 0.44
N TYR A 176 14.66 12.93 0.76
CA TYR A 176 13.53 12.72 -0.12
C TYR A 176 12.56 13.89 -0.03
N VAL A 177 12.02 14.28 -1.18
CA VAL A 177 10.95 15.27 -1.30
C VAL A 177 9.81 14.62 -2.05
N LEU A 178 8.64 14.57 -1.41
CA LEU A 178 7.43 13.98 -1.94
C LEU A 178 6.42 15.08 -2.24
N ILE A 179 5.86 15.05 -3.45
CA ILE A 179 4.78 15.92 -3.88
C ILE A 179 3.61 15.04 -4.29
N THR A 180 2.49 15.14 -3.58
CA THR A 180 1.24 14.45 -3.90
C THR A 180 0.17 15.46 -4.31
N GLU A 181 -0.71 15.07 -5.23
CA GLU A 181 -1.82 15.91 -5.68
C GLU A 181 -3.20 15.46 -5.14
N GLY A 182 -3.19 14.45 -4.28
CA GLY A 182 -4.39 13.82 -3.75
C GLY A 182 -5.16 13.01 -4.80
N MET A 183 -6.32 12.50 -4.40
CA MET A 183 -7.22 11.79 -5.30
C MET A 183 -7.72 12.71 -6.43
N LYS A 184 -7.63 12.24 -7.66
CA LYS A 184 -8.19 12.86 -8.87
C LYS A 184 -9.27 11.97 -9.46
N PRO A 185 -10.35 12.55 -10.02
CA PRO A 185 -11.51 11.79 -10.48
C PRO A 185 -11.28 10.98 -11.77
N SER A 186 -10.14 11.14 -12.42
CA SER A 186 -9.83 10.54 -13.71
C SER A 186 -8.33 10.40 -13.91
N GLY A 187 -7.93 9.70 -14.97
CA GLY A 187 -6.57 9.77 -15.51
C GLY A 187 -6.27 11.13 -16.17
N GLY A 188 -5.00 11.34 -16.53
CA GLY A 188 -4.51 12.53 -17.24
C GLY A 188 -4.09 13.70 -16.34
N TYR A 189 -4.15 13.52 -15.02
CA TYR A 189 -3.46 14.40 -14.08
C TYR A 189 -2.04 13.90 -13.84
N GLU A 190 -1.09 14.82 -13.78
CA GLU A 190 0.32 14.53 -13.51
C GLU A 190 0.90 15.63 -12.62
N VAL A 191 1.83 15.27 -11.76
CA VAL A 191 2.69 16.21 -11.03
C VAL A 191 4.12 15.78 -11.25
N LYS A 192 5.01 16.74 -11.51
CA LYS A 192 6.40 16.45 -11.84
C LYS A 192 7.32 17.58 -11.41
N VAL A 193 8.42 17.25 -10.74
CA VAL A 193 9.52 18.19 -10.52
C VAL A 193 10.35 18.30 -11.79
N GLU A 194 10.51 19.53 -12.27
CA GLU A 194 11.27 19.86 -13.49
C GLU A 194 12.69 20.33 -13.17
N GLU A 195 12.86 21.05 -12.06
CA GLU A 195 14.13 21.66 -11.67
C GLU A 195 14.15 21.95 -10.16
N VAL A 196 15.32 21.83 -9.54
CA VAL A 196 15.58 22.26 -8.16
C VAL A 196 16.71 23.30 -8.18
N LEU A 197 16.40 24.51 -7.73
CA LEU A 197 17.31 25.65 -7.72
C LEU A 197 17.79 25.95 -6.31
N LYS A 198 19.11 25.86 -6.11
CA LYS A 198 19.74 26.28 -4.86
C LYS A 198 19.91 27.80 -4.83
N HIS A 199 19.32 28.42 -3.81
CA HIS A 199 19.53 29.83 -3.45
C HIS A 199 20.36 29.92 -2.17
N PRO A 200 20.84 31.12 -1.76
CA PRO A 200 21.62 31.27 -0.52
C PRO A 200 20.88 30.90 0.77
N ASP A 201 19.54 31.03 0.78
CA ASP A 201 18.70 30.90 1.97
C ASP A 201 17.61 29.81 1.86
N ARG A 202 17.47 29.17 0.69
CA ARG A 202 16.43 28.17 0.42
C ARG A 202 16.79 27.26 -0.75
N LEU A 203 16.08 26.14 -0.84
CA LEU A 203 16.07 25.26 -1.99
C LEU A 203 14.70 25.37 -2.67
N GLU A 204 14.66 25.92 -3.88
CA GLU A 204 13.41 26.09 -4.64
C GLU A 204 13.14 24.88 -5.53
N VAL A 205 12.03 24.19 -5.32
CA VAL A 205 11.56 23.04 -6.10
C VAL A 205 10.51 23.52 -7.10
N LYS A 206 10.84 23.48 -8.39
CA LYS A 206 9.91 23.84 -9.46
C LYS A 206 9.08 22.64 -9.89
N VAL A 207 7.78 22.74 -9.66
CA VAL A 207 6.82 21.66 -9.91
C VAL A 207 5.93 22.04 -11.08
N LYS A 208 5.74 21.11 -12.02
CA LYS A 208 4.79 21.23 -13.10
C LYS A 208 3.60 20.33 -12.85
N LEU A 209 2.41 20.88 -12.98
CA LEU A 209 1.16 20.16 -12.83
C LEU A 209 0.44 20.11 -14.17
N THR A 210 0.05 18.93 -14.58
CA THR A 210 -0.74 18.72 -15.79
C THR A 210 -2.14 18.27 -15.40
N SER A 211 -3.15 18.84 -16.03
CA SER A 211 -4.54 18.42 -15.91
C SER A 211 -5.11 18.16 -17.30
N PRO A 212 -6.08 17.24 -17.44
CA PRO A 212 -6.78 17.03 -18.69
C PRO A 212 -7.42 18.31 -19.21
N ARG A 213 -7.44 18.52 -20.52
CA ARG A 213 -8.16 19.65 -21.12
C ARG A 213 -9.67 19.43 -20.97
N GLU A 214 -10.40 20.54 -20.93
CA GLU A 214 -11.86 20.47 -20.91
C GLU A 214 -12.38 19.69 -22.14
N GLY A 215 -13.17 18.64 -21.89
CA GLY A 215 -13.72 17.76 -22.93
C GLY A 215 -12.73 16.74 -23.51
N GLU A 216 -11.52 16.65 -22.97
CA GLU A 216 -10.57 15.60 -23.32
C GLU A 216 -11.10 14.24 -22.84
N PRO A 217 -11.11 13.20 -23.70
CA PRO A 217 -11.48 11.86 -23.27
C PRO A 217 -10.41 11.32 -22.32
N VAL A 218 -10.80 11.05 -21.09
CA VAL A 218 -9.94 10.48 -20.04
C VAL A 218 -10.58 9.22 -19.48
N ASP A 219 -9.75 8.32 -18.97
CA ASP A 219 -10.23 7.20 -18.16
C ASP A 219 -10.88 7.75 -16.88
N THR A 220 -12.03 7.22 -16.49
CA THR A 220 -12.76 7.59 -15.27
C THR A 220 -12.27 6.86 -14.02
N VAL A 221 -11.15 6.15 -14.09
CA VAL A 221 -10.46 5.56 -12.94
C VAL A 221 -9.85 6.68 -12.09
N ILE A 222 -10.11 6.62 -10.77
CA ILE A 222 -9.52 7.51 -9.77
C ILE A 222 -8.01 7.30 -9.76
N THR A 223 -7.24 8.39 -9.77
CA THR A 223 -5.77 8.36 -9.71
C THR A 223 -5.25 9.21 -8.56
N CYS A 224 -4.03 8.95 -8.09
CA CYS A 224 -3.34 9.78 -7.10
C CYS A 224 -1.97 10.17 -7.65
N PRO A 225 -1.87 11.24 -8.45
CA PRO A 225 -0.60 11.67 -9.02
C PRO A 225 0.37 12.08 -7.92
N PHE A 226 1.61 11.63 -8.03
CA PHE A 226 2.70 12.04 -7.16
C PHE A 226 4.03 12.07 -7.92
N ASP A 227 5.01 12.78 -7.37
CA ASP A 227 6.41 12.67 -7.77
C ASP A 227 7.26 12.60 -6.51
N LEU A 228 8.35 11.85 -6.58
CA LEU A 228 9.31 11.67 -5.51
C LEU A 228 10.70 11.90 -6.07
N ILE A 229 11.45 12.76 -5.41
CA ILE A 229 12.83 13.08 -5.79
C ILE A 229 13.75 13.04 -4.58
N ILE A 230 15.04 12.86 -4.83
CA ILE A 230 16.12 13.06 -3.89
C ILE A 230 16.82 14.36 -4.25
N VAL A 231 17.14 15.18 -3.26
CA VAL A 231 17.89 16.44 -3.44
C VAL A 231 19.27 16.35 -2.80
N GLU A 232 20.26 16.94 -3.47
CA GLU A 232 21.64 16.97 -2.97
C GLU A 232 21.76 17.87 -1.72
N GLU A 233 21.03 18.98 -1.69
CA GLU A 233 21.03 19.95 -0.59
C GLU A 233 20.08 19.52 0.54
N ARG A 234 20.66 19.26 1.71
CA ARG A 234 19.97 18.59 2.82
C ARG A 234 19.47 19.53 3.92
N GLU A 235 19.96 20.77 3.96
CA GLU A 235 19.75 21.66 5.11
C GLU A 235 18.90 22.88 4.79
N LEU A 236 18.97 23.39 3.55
CA LEU A 236 18.20 24.58 3.18
C LEU A 236 16.69 24.31 3.20
N PRO A 237 15.87 25.25 3.69
CA PRO A 237 14.42 25.10 3.70
C PRO A 237 13.88 25.00 2.28
N LEU A 238 12.92 24.09 2.08
CA LEU A 238 12.26 23.89 0.80
C LEU A 238 11.23 25.00 0.53
N VAL A 239 11.18 25.45 -0.70
CA VAL A 239 10.11 26.32 -1.23
C VAL A 239 9.63 25.73 -2.54
N PHE A 240 8.33 25.61 -2.73
CA PHE A 240 7.74 25.01 -3.91
C PHE A 240 7.12 26.08 -4.79
N THR A 241 7.44 26.05 -6.08
CA THR A 241 6.90 27.00 -7.08
C THR A 241 6.29 26.20 -8.21
N ASP A 242 5.04 26.47 -8.55
CA ASP A 242 4.41 25.91 -9.74
C ASP A 242 4.92 26.66 -10.99
N VAL A 243 5.40 25.91 -11.98
CA VAL A 243 5.99 26.44 -13.20
C VAL A 243 5.02 27.31 -14.01
N ASP A 244 3.74 26.91 -14.04
CA ASP A 244 2.69 27.55 -14.83
C ASP A 244 1.87 28.55 -13.99
N ASN A 245 1.87 28.40 -12.66
CA ASN A 245 1.18 29.28 -11.73
C ASN A 245 2.01 29.60 -10.46
N PRO A 246 2.96 30.55 -10.52
CA PRO A 246 3.85 30.85 -9.38
C PRO A 246 3.17 31.26 -8.08
N ASP A 247 1.90 31.67 -8.12
CA ASP A 247 1.09 32.03 -6.94
C ASP A 247 0.38 30.81 -6.32
N ARG A 248 0.51 29.62 -6.90
CA ARG A 248 -0.06 28.38 -6.34
C ARG A 248 0.54 28.11 -4.96
N TYR A 249 -0.34 27.84 -4.01
CA TYR A 249 0.05 27.36 -2.69
C TYR A 249 0.22 25.84 -2.70
N PHE A 250 1.34 25.36 -2.14
CA PHE A 250 1.58 23.94 -1.88
C PHE A 250 1.35 23.67 -0.40
N MET A 251 0.41 22.78 -0.09
CA MET A 251 0.01 22.48 1.29
C MET A 251 1.08 21.65 1.99
N GLY A 252 1.44 22.03 3.20
CA GLY A 252 2.31 21.24 4.09
C GLY A 252 1.54 20.46 5.14
N LEU A 253 2.30 19.80 6.01
CA LEU A 253 1.82 19.22 7.27
C LEU A 253 2.15 20.16 8.44
N LEU A 254 1.23 20.27 9.39
CA LEU A 254 1.42 20.97 10.65
C LEU A 254 1.16 20.01 11.81
N GLY A 255 2.08 19.96 12.77
CA GLY A 255 1.96 19.09 13.94
C GLY A 255 2.39 17.63 13.72
N LEU A 256 2.82 17.28 12.51
CA LEU A 256 3.50 16.03 12.18
C LEU A 256 4.74 16.32 11.35
N GLU A 257 5.78 15.52 11.54
CA GLU A 257 6.95 15.52 10.66
C GLU A 257 6.65 14.78 9.35
N GLU A 258 5.90 13.69 9.43
CA GLU A 258 5.53 12.83 8.29
C GLU A 258 4.23 12.06 8.57
N ILE A 259 3.66 11.45 7.52
CA ILE A 259 2.58 10.48 7.65
C ILE A 259 3.18 9.07 7.66
N ASP A 260 3.31 8.50 8.86
CA ASP A 260 3.93 7.20 9.13
C ASP A 260 2.90 6.06 9.32
N ARG A 261 1.61 6.35 9.09
CA ARG A 261 0.50 5.42 9.36
C ARG A 261 -0.64 5.61 8.34
N PRO A 262 -1.43 4.57 8.07
CA PRO A 262 -2.49 4.64 7.07
C PRO A 262 -3.63 5.56 7.50
N ILE A 263 -4.27 6.17 6.49
CA ILE A 263 -5.60 6.77 6.62
C ILE A 263 -6.61 5.63 6.64
N VAL A 264 -7.41 5.55 7.70
CA VAL A 264 -8.34 4.45 7.96
C VAL A 264 -9.80 4.83 7.71
N ALA A 265 -10.10 6.13 7.67
CA ALA A 265 -11.36 6.70 7.25
C ALA A 265 -11.12 8.12 6.74
N SER A 266 -11.91 8.59 5.77
CA SER A 266 -11.66 9.90 5.16
C SER A 266 -12.89 10.54 4.53
N SER A 267 -12.80 11.86 4.41
CA SER A 267 -13.54 12.70 3.47
C SER A 267 -12.52 13.61 2.77
N ASP A 268 -12.96 14.54 1.92
CA ASP A 268 -12.07 15.39 1.12
C ASP A 268 -11.02 16.12 1.98
N TRP A 269 -11.44 16.70 3.12
CA TRP A 269 -10.61 17.59 3.95
C TRP A 269 -10.40 17.11 5.40
N ILE A 270 -10.86 15.91 5.72
CA ILE A 270 -10.67 15.27 7.03
C ILE A 270 -10.18 13.85 6.78
N LYS A 271 -9.01 13.51 7.31
CA LYS A 271 -8.39 12.19 7.22
C LYS A 271 -8.16 11.64 8.63
N ILE A 272 -8.50 10.38 8.85
CA ILE A 272 -8.47 9.74 10.16
C ILE A 272 -7.39 8.66 10.17
N PHE A 273 -6.57 8.64 11.21
CA PHE A 273 -5.59 7.59 11.48
C PHE A 273 -6.10 6.58 12.52
N SER A 274 -6.92 7.04 13.46
CA SER A 274 -7.62 6.20 14.44
C SER A 274 -8.90 6.88 14.93
N PRO A 275 -9.92 6.13 15.35
CA PRO A 275 -10.04 4.67 15.28
C PRO A 275 -10.31 4.18 13.85
N ARG A 276 -10.09 2.88 13.62
CA ARG A 276 -10.51 2.19 12.39
C ARG A 276 -12.03 1.97 12.40
N PRO A 277 -12.68 1.98 11.24
CA PRO A 277 -14.04 1.46 11.13
C PRO A 277 -14.11 0.04 11.71
N GLU A 278 -15.19 -0.25 12.43
CA GLU A 278 -15.45 -1.54 13.09
C GLU A 278 -14.46 -1.87 14.21
N GLU A 279 -13.69 -0.89 14.70
CA GLU A 279 -12.78 -1.09 15.83
C GLU A 279 -13.54 -1.32 17.15
N LYS A 280 -13.01 -2.22 17.98
CA LYS A 280 -13.54 -2.50 19.31
C LYS A 280 -12.95 -1.49 20.32
N ILE A 281 -13.82 -0.73 20.98
CA ILE A 281 -13.43 0.33 21.90
C ILE A 281 -13.64 -0.09 23.35
N GLU A 282 -12.62 0.11 24.18
CA GLU A 282 -12.67 -0.13 25.63
C GLU A 282 -12.48 1.19 26.40
N GLY A 283 -13.58 1.76 26.91
CA GLY A 283 -13.56 2.96 27.74
C GLY A 283 -13.62 4.28 26.96
N ALA A 284 -12.54 4.66 26.28
CA ALA A 284 -12.43 5.89 25.52
C ALA A 284 -11.98 5.63 24.08
N ILE A 285 -12.38 6.52 23.17
CA ILE A 285 -12.02 6.48 21.76
C ILE A 285 -10.79 7.37 21.54
N SER A 286 -9.69 6.78 21.10
CA SER A 286 -8.47 7.49 20.68
C SER A 286 -8.66 8.00 19.25
N LEU A 287 -9.05 9.26 19.12
CA LEU A 287 -9.20 9.93 17.83
C LEU A 287 -7.89 10.62 17.43
N ALA A 288 -7.36 10.28 16.26
CA ALA A 288 -6.21 10.98 15.68
C ALA A 288 -6.39 11.12 14.16
N GLY A 289 -5.93 12.23 13.60
CA GLY A 289 -6.06 12.50 12.17
C GLY A 289 -5.41 13.80 11.74
N ILE A 290 -5.64 14.16 10.48
CA ILE A 290 -5.26 15.45 9.90
C ILE A 290 -6.46 16.08 9.20
N ALA A 291 -6.55 17.40 9.25
CA ALA A 291 -7.58 18.14 8.53
C ALA A 291 -7.12 19.52 8.06
N CYS A 292 -7.68 19.95 6.94
CA CYS A 292 -7.56 21.31 6.43
C CYS A 292 -8.96 21.88 6.22
N VAL A 293 -9.53 22.46 7.28
CA VAL A 293 -10.95 22.83 7.34
C VAL A 293 -11.13 24.29 7.76
N PHE A 294 -12.35 24.82 7.61
CA PHE A 294 -12.64 26.21 7.94
C PHE A 294 -12.38 26.50 9.43
N GLU A 295 -11.62 27.56 9.71
CA GLU A 295 -11.12 27.92 11.06
C GLU A 295 -10.31 26.82 11.76
N GLY A 296 -9.93 25.74 11.07
CA GLY A 296 -9.24 24.59 11.64
C GLY A 296 -10.07 23.78 12.64
N ASN A 297 -11.40 23.96 12.70
CA ASN A 297 -12.25 23.27 13.67
C ASN A 297 -12.79 21.96 13.09
N VAL A 298 -12.44 20.84 13.73
CA VAL A 298 -13.01 19.52 13.44
C VAL A 298 -14.01 19.18 14.55
N SER A 299 -15.29 19.24 14.23
CA SER A 299 -16.37 18.87 15.14
C SER A 299 -16.63 17.36 15.09
N TYR A 300 -17.05 16.79 16.21
CA TYR A 300 -17.46 15.40 16.28
C TYR A 300 -18.74 15.19 17.09
N GLU A 301 -19.53 14.20 16.67
CA GLU A 301 -20.68 13.67 17.41
C GLU A 301 -20.52 12.17 17.61
N LEU A 302 -20.77 11.71 18.83
CA LEU A 302 -20.93 10.28 19.11
C LEU A 302 -22.42 9.94 19.02
N LEU A 303 -22.76 9.07 18.08
CA LEU A 303 -24.13 8.73 17.73
C LEU A 303 -24.45 7.27 18.09
N THR A 304 -25.70 7.01 18.48
CA THR A 304 -26.28 5.65 18.47
C THR A 304 -26.55 5.18 17.04
N GLU A 305 -26.80 3.89 16.82
CA GLU A 305 -27.27 3.38 15.51
C GLU A 305 -28.55 4.08 14.99
N ASP A 306 -29.43 4.53 15.88
CA ASP A 306 -30.64 5.30 15.52
C ASP A 306 -30.38 6.81 15.29
N ASN A 307 -29.12 7.22 15.12
CA ASN A 307 -28.68 8.62 14.94
C ASN A 307 -29.01 9.58 16.10
N ASN A 308 -29.24 9.07 17.32
CA ASN A 308 -29.34 9.92 18.50
C ASN A 308 -27.95 10.33 18.98
N VAL A 309 -27.79 11.62 19.29
CA VAL A 309 -26.52 12.16 19.77
C VAL A 309 -26.33 11.87 21.25
N LEU A 310 -25.24 11.17 21.58
CA LEU A 310 -24.82 10.86 22.95
C LEU A 310 -23.82 11.88 23.50
N HIS A 311 -22.89 12.32 22.65
CA HIS A 311 -21.84 13.25 23.02
C HIS A 311 -21.47 14.14 21.83
N ARG A 312 -20.97 15.35 22.11
CA ARG A 312 -20.49 16.31 21.12
C ARG A 312 -19.21 16.97 21.62
N GLY A 313 -18.30 17.23 20.71
CA GLY A 313 -17.13 18.03 20.97
C GLY A 313 -16.50 18.52 19.68
N PHE A 314 -15.31 19.09 19.81
CA PHE A 314 -14.49 19.49 18.68
C PHE A 314 -13.02 19.42 19.09
N THR A 315 -12.16 19.32 18.09
CA THR A 315 -10.71 19.46 18.21
C THR A 315 -10.19 20.44 17.16
N THR A 316 -8.93 20.83 17.27
CA THR A 316 -8.30 21.84 16.42
C THR A 316 -7.25 21.20 15.53
N ALA A 317 -7.40 21.41 14.23
CA ALA A 317 -6.48 21.07 13.16
C ALA A 317 -5.93 22.37 12.55
N ALA A 318 -5.94 22.53 11.22
CA ALA A 318 -5.50 23.74 10.55
C ALA A 318 -6.42 24.18 9.40
N MET A 319 -6.16 25.39 8.90
CA MET A 319 -6.78 25.96 7.70
C MET A 319 -5.66 26.45 6.77
N GLY A 320 -5.64 25.96 5.53
CA GLY A 320 -4.61 26.26 4.53
C GLY A 320 -3.61 25.10 4.36
N ASP A 321 -3.15 24.52 5.46
CA ASP A 321 -2.33 23.30 5.50
C ASP A 321 -3.08 22.16 6.19
N TRP A 322 -2.53 20.95 6.12
CA TRP A 322 -3.04 19.79 6.84
C TRP A 322 -2.55 19.81 8.28
N GLY A 323 -3.45 20.12 9.22
CA GLY A 323 -3.15 20.15 10.64
C GLY A 323 -3.47 18.83 11.33
N TYR A 324 -2.50 18.31 12.07
CA TYR A 324 -2.70 17.17 12.96
C TYR A 324 -3.58 17.53 14.15
N PHE A 325 -4.44 16.59 14.50
CA PHE A 325 -5.25 16.65 15.71
C PHE A 325 -5.28 15.28 16.40
N GLU A 326 -5.42 15.31 17.71
CA GLU A 326 -5.58 14.15 18.57
C GLU A 326 -6.55 14.50 19.70
N GLU A 327 -7.44 13.58 20.06
CA GLU A 327 -8.43 13.76 21.11
C GLU A 327 -8.83 12.42 21.73
N GLU A 328 -9.06 12.40 23.04
CA GLU A 328 -9.61 11.25 23.75
C GLU A 328 -11.10 11.48 24.04
N ILE A 329 -11.97 10.73 23.36
CA ILE A 329 -13.42 10.91 23.47
C ILE A 329 -14.00 9.88 24.44
N PRO A 330 -14.57 10.29 25.58
CA PRO A 330 -15.14 9.36 26.54
C PRO A 330 -16.44 8.75 26.02
N VAL A 331 -16.60 7.43 26.17
CA VAL A 331 -17.89 6.76 25.95
C VAL A 331 -18.78 7.00 27.18
N PRO A 332 -20.02 7.51 27.04
CA PRO A 332 -20.93 7.72 28.17
C PRO A 332 -21.21 6.42 28.94
N ALA A 333 -20.96 6.44 30.25
CA ALA A 333 -21.05 5.24 31.09
C ALA A 333 -22.47 4.66 31.24
N ASP A 334 -23.51 5.43 30.90
CA ASP A 334 -24.90 5.02 30.89
C ASP A 334 -25.35 4.42 29.55
N TYR A 335 -24.49 4.45 28.53
CA TYR A 335 -24.74 3.80 27.26
C TYR A 335 -24.53 2.28 27.37
N ASN A 336 -25.56 1.50 27.03
CA ASN A 336 -25.56 0.04 27.13
C ASN A 336 -25.72 -0.67 25.77
N GLY A 337 -25.55 0.07 24.66
CA GLY A 337 -25.52 -0.53 23.33
C GLY A 337 -24.14 -1.10 23.00
N ASP A 338 -24.09 -1.96 21.99
CA ASP A 338 -22.89 -2.63 21.51
C ASP A 338 -22.24 -1.90 20.32
N ARG A 339 -22.85 -0.82 19.82
CA ARG A 339 -22.44 -0.11 18.62
C ARG A 339 -22.61 1.40 18.68
N LEU A 340 -21.64 2.12 18.14
CA LEU A 340 -21.66 3.58 18.04
C LEU A 340 -21.19 4.02 16.66
N ILE A 341 -21.53 5.25 16.28
CA ILE A 341 -20.95 5.92 15.13
C ILE A 341 -20.26 7.19 15.65
N LEU A 342 -18.95 7.27 15.47
CA LEU A 342 -18.23 8.53 15.62
C LEU A 342 -18.31 9.28 14.29
N GLN A 343 -19.09 10.36 14.27
CA GLN A 343 -19.24 11.21 13.11
C GLN A 343 -18.38 12.46 13.26
N LEU A 344 -17.43 12.68 12.35
CA LEU A 344 -16.63 13.91 12.26
C LEU A 344 -17.11 14.79 11.12
N TYR A 345 -16.97 16.11 11.25
CA TYR A 345 -17.33 17.07 10.21
C TYR A 345 -16.68 18.44 10.46
N SER A 346 -16.69 19.28 9.42
CA SER A 346 -16.47 20.73 9.53
C SER A 346 -17.81 21.45 9.38
N GLU A 347 -17.99 22.58 10.07
CA GLU A 347 -19.16 23.43 9.83
C GLU A 347 -18.89 24.40 8.66
N SER A 348 -19.88 24.57 7.80
CA SER A 348 -19.88 25.56 6.73
C SER A 348 -19.96 26.97 7.31
N GLY A 349 -18.96 27.80 7.05
CA GLY A 349 -19.00 29.22 7.41
C GLY A 349 -20.12 30.02 6.71
N LYS A 350 -20.81 29.44 5.72
CA LYS A 350 -21.93 30.09 5.01
C LYS A 350 -23.26 29.95 5.74
N ASP A 351 -23.54 28.77 6.27
CA ASP A 351 -24.87 28.39 6.76
C ASP A 351 -24.86 27.43 7.97
N GLY A 352 -23.69 27.05 8.47
CA GLY A 352 -23.53 26.10 9.58
C GLY A 352 -23.85 24.65 9.23
N SER A 353 -24.06 24.33 7.95
CA SER A 353 -24.26 22.94 7.53
C SER A 353 -23.01 22.09 7.75
N LYS A 354 -23.19 20.80 8.06
CA LYS A 354 -22.09 19.84 8.17
C LYS A 354 -21.49 19.57 6.79
N MET A 355 -20.17 19.66 6.69
CA MET A 355 -19.38 19.35 5.51
C MET A 355 -18.31 18.31 5.84
N PHE A 356 -17.80 17.64 4.80
CA PHE A 356 -16.70 16.66 4.91
C PHE A 356 -16.96 15.58 5.96
N ILE A 357 -18.20 15.10 5.99
CA ILE A 357 -18.65 14.13 6.99
C ILE A 357 -17.84 12.84 6.85
N VAL A 358 -17.32 12.35 7.97
CA VAL A 358 -16.69 11.02 8.10
C VAL A 358 -17.45 10.26 9.17
N ASP A 359 -18.07 9.15 8.79
CA ASP A 359 -18.76 8.25 9.72
C ASP A 359 -17.87 7.05 10.01
N ILE A 360 -17.53 6.84 11.29
CA ILE A 360 -16.72 5.72 11.76
C ILE A 360 -17.57 4.85 12.67
N PRO A 361 -18.07 3.70 12.18
CA PRO A 361 -18.77 2.73 13.03
C PRO A 361 -17.79 2.06 14.00
N LEU A 362 -18.21 1.83 15.24
CA LEU A 362 -17.39 1.33 16.35
C LEU A 362 -18.17 0.28 17.15
N TYR A 363 -17.46 -0.70 17.73
CA TYR A 363 -18.03 -1.70 18.63
C TYR A 363 -17.68 -1.44 20.09
N LEU A 364 -18.63 -1.71 20.98
CA LEU A 364 -18.43 -1.76 22.43
C LEU A 364 -18.57 -3.20 22.95
N PRO A 365 -17.66 -3.67 23.82
CA PRO A 365 -17.71 -5.01 24.41
C PRO A 365 -18.86 -5.28 25.37
#